data_AF-A0ABD3ANR8-F1
#
_entry.id   AF-A0ABD3ANR8-F1
#
_cell.length_a   1.000
_cell.length_b   1.000
_cell.length_c   1.000
_cell.angle_alpha   90.00
_cell.angle_beta   90.00
_cell.angle_gamma   90.00
#
_symmetry.space_group_name_H-M   'P 1'
#
loop_
_entity.id
_entity.type
_entity.pdbx_description
1 polymer ?
#
loop_
_entity_poly.entity_id
_entity_poly.type
_entity_poly.pdbx_seq_one_letter_code
_entity_poly.pdbx_strand_id
1 'polypeptide(L)'
;MNLSTCNPSWPEIRDHLIEGDEGKNRPDLVVRVFHAKLEKLKDELFKKNIFGKVAAYTYVIEFQKRGLPHAHFLLILKPQYKMYRLDEYDKIVSAEIPDKKKYPHL
;
A
#
# COMPACT_ATOMS: atom_id res chain seq x y z
N MET A 1 5.39 -5.45 -6.79
CA MET A 1 4.33 -4.44 -6.59
C MET A 1 4.24 -4.15 -5.10
N ASN A 2 4.68 -2.98 -4.63
CA ASN A 2 4.59 -2.61 -3.21
C ASN A 2 3.13 -2.27 -2.91
N LEU A 3 2.34 -3.22 -2.40
CA LEU A 3 0.92 -2.98 -2.22
C LEU A 3 0.59 -2.03 -1.06
N SER A 4 1.49 -1.82 -0.09
CA SER A 4 1.34 -0.69 0.85
C SER A 4 2.61 -0.45 1.65
N THR A 5 3.36 0.61 1.34
CA THR A 5 4.33 1.20 2.28
C THR A 5 3.66 2.38 2.97
N CYS A 6 3.59 2.36 4.30
CA CYS A 6 3.05 3.50 5.03
C CYS A 6 3.91 4.76 4.80
N ASN A 7 3.27 5.90 4.56
CA ASN A 7 3.94 7.19 4.42
C ASN A 7 3.56 8.12 5.59
N PRO A 8 4.50 8.47 6.48
CA PRO A 8 4.25 9.38 7.61
C PRO A 8 3.82 10.79 7.20
N SER A 9 4.07 11.18 5.95
CA SER A 9 3.73 12.49 5.40
C SER A 9 2.29 12.57 4.88
N TRP A 10 1.48 11.53 5.03
CA TRP A 10 0.08 11.56 4.65
C TRP A 10 -0.72 12.62 5.43
N PRO A 11 -1.63 13.38 4.79
CA PRO A 11 -2.44 14.40 5.45
C PRO A 11 -3.19 13.84 6.66
N GLU A 12 -3.71 12.61 6.57
CA GLU A 12 -4.45 11.99 7.67
C GLU A 12 -3.61 11.79 8.94
N ILE A 13 -2.27 11.74 8.81
CA ILE A 13 -1.33 11.73 9.93
C ILE A 13 -0.98 13.16 10.31
N ARG A 14 -0.54 13.99 9.34
CA ARG A 14 -0.03 15.35 9.57
C ARG A 14 -1.04 16.28 10.23
N ASP A 15 -2.31 16.19 9.82
CA ASP A 15 -3.39 17.05 10.33
C ASP A 15 -3.73 16.74 11.80
N HIS A 16 -3.25 15.62 12.33
CA HIS A 16 -3.43 15.19 13.71
C HIS A 16 -2.14 15.23 14.55
N LEU A 17 -1.06 15.82 14.01
CA LEU A 17 0.17 16.06 14.75
C LEU A 17 0.08 17.35 15.56
N ILE A 18 0.71 17.34 16.74
CA ILE A 18 0.92 18.55 17.54
C ILE A 18 2.11 19.31 16.94
N GLU A 19 2.16 20.63 17.16
CA GLU A 19 3.27 21.46 16.69
C GLU A 19 4.63 20.92 17.20
N GLY A 20 5.57 20.74 16.27
CA GLY A 20 6.89 20.17 16.55
C GLY A 20 6.96 18.63 16.60
N ASP A 21 5.83 17.93 16.52
CA ASP A 21 5.80 16.46 16.45
C ASP A 21 6.05 15.95 15.03
N GLU A 22 6.58 14.73 14.91
CA GLU A 22 6.81 14.07 13.62
C GLU A 22 5.96 12.81 13.51
N GLY A 23 5.41 12.53 12.32
CA GLY A 23 4.58 11.33 12.10
C GLY A 23 5.25 10.02 12.53
N LYS A 24 6.58 9.91 12.38
CA LYS A 24 7.34 8.73 12.82
C LYS A 24 7.32 8.52 14.35
N ASN A 25 7.09 9.58 15.12
CA ASN A 25 7.03 9.56 16.59
C ASN A 25 5.61 9.21 17.11
N ARG A 26 4.62 9.12 16.20
CA ARG A 26 3.22 8.80 16.52
C ARG A 26 2.79 7.46 15.93
N PRO A 27 3.36 6.34 16.41
CA PRO A 27 3.05 5.01 15.90
C PRO A 27 1.56 4.68 16.02
N ASP A 28 0.86 5.24 17.00
CA ASP A 28 -0.59 5.10 17.16
C ASP A 28 -1.36 5.68 15.97
N LEU A 29 -1.02 6.89 15.52
CA LEU A 29 -1.64 7.52 14.35
C LEU A 29 -1.26 6.81 13.06
N VAL A 30 0.04 6.50 12.91
CA VAL A 30 0.58 5.76 11.75
C VAL A 30 -0.15 4.44 11.56
N VAL A 31 -0.26 3.62 12.60
CA VAL A 31 -0.91 2.30 12.53
C VAL A 31 -2.41 2.43 12.23
N ARG A 32 -3.10 3.41 12.83
CA ARG A 32 -4.53 3.64 12.56
C ARG A 32 -4.79 4.03 11.11
N VAL A 33 -4.03 4.99 10.59
CA VAL A 33 -4.16 5.44 9.20
C VAL A 33 -3.79 4.32 8.23
N PHE A 34 -2.71 3.59 8.51
CA PHE A 34 -2.32 2.42 7.73
C PHE A 34 -3.42 1.37 7.69
N HIS A 35 -3.99 0.99 8.84
CA HIS A 35 -5.06 0.00 8.92
C HIS A 35 -6.31 0.45 8.13
N ALA A 36 -6.71 1.71 8.24
CA ALA A 36 -7.84 2.24 7.46
C ALA A 36 -7.60 2.13 5.94
N LYS A 37 -6.38 2.46 5.48
CA LYS A 37 -6.02 2.31 4.06
C LYS A 37 -5.88 0.84 3.64
N LEU A 38 -5.42 -0.04 4.54
CA LEU A 38 -5.35 -1.48 4.31
C LEU A 38 -6.75 -2.08 4.09
N GLU A 39 -7.73 -1.72 4.91
CA GLU A 39 -9.12 -2.19 4.72
C GLU A 39 -9.71 -1.67 3.40
N LYS A 40 -9.44 -0.41 3.05
CA LYS A 40 -9.83 0.13 1.73
C LYS A 40 -9.18 -0.66 0.59
N LEU A 41 -7.90 -0.99 0.70
CA LEU A 41 -7.20 -1.82 -0.28
C LEU A 41 -7.83 -3.21 -0.41
N LYS A 42 -8.16 -3.86 0.72
CA LYS A 42 -8.86 -5.15 0.72
C LYS A 42 -10.21 -5.07 0.00
N ASP A 43 -10.95 -3.98 0.17
CA ASP A 43 -12.20 -3.75 -0.55
C ASP A 43 -12.00 -3.61 -2.06
N GLU A 44 -10.97 -2.87 -2.50
CA GLU A 44 -10.61 -2.79 -3.92
C GLU A 44 -10.24 -4.19 -4.47
N LEU A 45 -9.40 -4.94 -3.75
CA LEU A 45 -8.90 -6.25 -4.18
C LEU A 45 -10.00 -7.31 -4.24
N PHE A 46 -10.85 -7.41 -3.21
CA PHE A 46 -11.75 -8.55 -3.02
C PHE A 46 -13.22 -8.26 -3.33
N LYS A 47 -13.69 -7.02 -3.12
CA LYS A 47 -15.07 -6.64 -3.45
C LYS A 47 -15.17 -6.07 -4.86
N LYS A 48 -14.28 -5.15 -5.21
CA LYS A 48 -14.26 -4.51 -6.54
C LYS A 48 -13.50 -5.32 -7.58
N ASN A 49 -12.71 -6.31 -7.16
CA ASN A 49 -11.99 -7.23 -8.04
C ASN A 49 -11.10 -6.50 -9.05
N ILE A 50 -10.33 -5.50 -8.60
CA ILE A 50 -9.50 -4.67 -9.51
C ILE A 50 -8.48 -5.47 -10.33
N PHE A 51 -8.06 -6.65 -9.85
CA PHE A 51 -7.21 -7.60 -10.57
C PHE A 51 -7.97 -8.85 -11.05
N GLY A 52 -9.30 -8.85 -10.98
CA GLY A 52 -10.15 -10.02 -11.19
C GLY A 52 -10.45 -10.80 -9.90
N LYS A 53 -11.22 -11.89 -10.03
CA LYS A 53 -11.68 -12.66 -8.85
C LYS A 53 -10.54 -13.48 -8.25
N VAL A 54 -10.30 -13.26 -6.96
CA VAL A 54 -9.33 -14.01 -6.16
C VAL A 54 -9.90 -15.38 -5.78
N ALA A 55 -9.09 -16.43 -5.95
CA ALA A 55 -9.36 -17.80 -5.51
C ALA A 55 -8.83 -18.05 -4.08
N ALA A 56 -7.65 -17.55 -3.78
CA ALA A 56 -7.03 -17.62 -2.45
C ALA A 56 -6.05 -16.45 -2.26
N TYR A 57 -5.76 -16.08 -1.02
CA TYR A 57 -4.75 -15.07 -0.70
C TYR A 57 -4.10 -15.33 0.65
N THR A 58 -2.90 -14.76 0.82
CA THR A 58 -2.26 -14.58 2.13
C THR A 58 -1.64 -13.19 2.18
N TYR A 59 -1.48 -12.63 3.37
CA TYR A 59 -0.76 -11.38 3.54
C TYR A 59 -0.07 -11.33 4.89
N VAL A 60 1.03 -10.58 4.95
CA VAL A 60 1.75 -10.30 6.18
C VAL A 60 1.92 -8.80 6.33
N ILE A 61 1.91 -8.34 7.58
CA ILE A 61 2.22 -6.96 7.93
C ILE A 61 3.55 -6.99 8.68
N GLU A 62 4.53 -6.27 8.16
CA GLU A 62 5.88 -6.17 8.73
C GLU A 62 6.16 -4.73 9.15
N PHE A 63 6.79 -4.56 10.31
CA PHE A 63 7.25 -3.26 10.77
C PHE A 63 8.71 -3.10 10.35
N GLN A 64 8.96 -2.19 9.41
CA GLN A 64 10.33 -1.92 8.95
C GLN A 64 11.16 -1.23 10.06
N LYS A 65 12.50 -1.15 9.89
CA LYS A 65 13.47 -0.58 10.88
C LYS A 65 13.18 0.85 11.39
N ARG A 66 12.10 1.49 10.97
CA ARG A 66 11.61 2.79 11.44
C ARG A 66 10.18 2.74 12.02
N GLY A 67 9.68 1.55 12.36
CA GLY A 67 8.36 1.33 12.95
C GLY A 67 7.19 1.54 11.99
N LEU A 68 7.44 1.70 10.69
CA LEU A 68 6.38 1.87 9.71
C LEU A 68 5.86 0.51 9.25
N PRO A 69 4.54 0.29 9.31
CA PRO A 69 3.94 -0.94 8.80
C PRO A 69 4.00 -0.98 7.28
N HIS A 70 4.29 -2.16 6.75
CA HIS A 70 4.28 -2.49 5.34
C HIS A 70 3.49 -3.78 5.15
N ALA A 71 2.63 -3.85 4.13
CA ALA A 71 1.86 -5.06 3.83
C ALA A 71 2.35 -5.74 2.55
N HIS A 72 2.67 -7.02 2.67
CA HIS A 72 2.92 -7.91 1.53
C HIS A 72 1.69 -8.79 1.29
N PHE A 73 1.12 -8.72 0.09
CA PHE A 73 0.00 -9.57 -0.34
C PHE A 73 0.45 -10.56 -1.40
N LEU A 74 0.02 -11.81 -1.25
CA LEU A 74 0.05 -12.82 -2.30
C LEU A 74 -1.40 -13.14 -2.70
N LEU A 75 -1.72 -12.93 -3.97
CA LEU A 75 -3.04 -13.18 -4.53
C LEU A 75 -2.97 -14.32 -5.55
N ILE A 76 -3.85 -15.31 -5.40
CA ILE A 76 -4.04 -16.39 -6.36
C ILE A 76 -5.36 -16.12 -7.08
N LEU A 77 -5.31 -15.73 -8.35
CA LEU A 77 -6.51 -15.45 -9.15
C LEU A 77 -7.18 -16.72 -9.66
N LYS A 78 -8.51 -16.68 -9.81
CA LYS A 78 -9.27 -17.75 -10.49
C LYS A 78 -8.81 -17.90 -11.94
N PRO A 79 -8.85 -19.11 -12.54
CA PRO A 79 -8.30 -19.37 -13.86
C PRO A 79 -8.74 -18.39 -14.95
N GLN A 80 -10.03 -18.02 -14.99
CA GLN A 80 -10.54 -17.11 -16.02
C GLN A 80 -10.10 -15.63 -15.87
N TYR A 81 -9.43 -15.27 -14.76
CA TYR A 81 -8.91 -13.92 -14.50
C TYR A 81 -7.38 -13.88 -14.51
N LYS A 82 -6.72 -15.01 -14.80
CA LYS A 82 -5.26 -15.03 -14.89
C LYS A 82 -4.82 -14.31 -16.16
N MET A 83 -3.77 -13.52 -16.02
CA MET A 83 -3.10 -12.82 -17.11
C MET A 83 -2.05 -13.74 -17.72
N TYR A 84 -2.06 -13.87 -19.03
CA TYR A 84 -1.16 -14.77 -19.76
C TYR A 84 -0.30 -14.03 -20.78
N ARG A 85 -0.69 -12.80 -21.16
CA ARG A 85 0.05 -12.00 -22.14
C ARG A 85 0.78 -10.84 -21.44
N LEU A 86 1.95 -10.49 -21.96
CA LEU A 86 2.80 -9.44 -21.39
C LEU A 86 2.10 -8.08 -21.33
N ASP A 87 1.33 -7.73 -22.37
CA ASP A 87 0.59 -6.47 -22.43
C ASP A 87 -0.53 -6.36 -21.38
N GLU A 88 -0.96 -7.48 -20.79
CA GLU A 88 -1.90 -7.47 -19.66
C GLU A 88 -1.19 -7.08 -18.36
N TYR A 89 0.04 -7.56 -18.15
CA TYR A 89 0.86 -7.20 -17.00
C TYR A 89 1.27 -5.72 -17.05
N ASP A 90 1.64 -5.20 -18.20
CA ASP A 90 2.06 -3.79 -18.36
C ASP A 90 0.93 -2.80 -18.01
N LYS A 91 -0.34 -3.23 -18.11
CA LYS A 91 -1.50 -2.39 -17.73
C LYS A 91 -1.70 -2.29 -16.22
N ILE A 92 -1.18 -3.25 -15.45
CA ILE A 92 -1.44 -3.35 -14.01
C ILE A 92 -0.21 -3.17 -13.15
N VAL A 93 0.99 -3.39 -13.69
CA VAL A 93 2.27 -3.23 -12.99
C VAL A 93 2.99 -2.03 -13.57
N SER A 94 3.27 -1.05 -12.72
CA SER A 94 4.15 0.06 -13.03
C SER A 94 5.17 0.25 -11.92
N ALA A 95 6.29 0.90 -12.25
CA ALA A 95 7.25 1.40 -11.31
C ALA A 95 7.59 2.83 -11.71
N GLU A 96 7.54 3.75 -10.75
CA GLU A 96 7.90 5.15 -10.96
C GLU A 96 9.24 5.44 -10.28
N ILE A 97 10.10 6.16 -10.99
CA ILE A 97 11.30 6.76 -10.39
C ILE A 97 10.89 8.15 -9.88
N PRO A 98 11.05 8.45 -8.58
CA PRO A 98 10.64 9.74 -8.03
C PRO A 98 11.44 10.88 -8.69
N ASP A 99 10.73 11.94 -9.06
CA ASP A 99 11.36 13.16 -9.58
C ASP A 99 12.11 13.88 -8.45
N LYS A 100 13.44 13.97 -8.59
CA LYS A 100 14.34 14.62 -7.63
C LYS A 100 13.99 16.09 -7.35
N LYS A 101 13.39 16.81 -8.30
CA LYS A 101 13.00 18.21 -8.10
C LYS A 101 11.73 18.32 -7.27
N LYS A 102 10.79 17.38 -7.46
CA LYS A 102 9.49 17.37 -6.78
C LYS A 102 9.56 16.73 -5.39
N TYR A 103 10.41 15.72 -5.23
CA TYR A 103 10.57 14.96 -4.00
C TYR A 103 12.05 14.85 -3.63
N PRO A 104 12.71 15.96 -3.22
CA PRO A 104 14.15 15.98 -2.94
C PRO A 104 14.60 15.09 -1.76
N HIS A 105 13.64 14.53 -1.01
CA HIS A 105 13.88 13.69 0.17
C HIS A 105 13.60 12.18 -0.08
N LEU A 106 13.24 11.81 -1.31
CA LEU A 106 13.14 10.41 -1.79
C LEU A 106 14.31 10.13 -2.74
#